data_AF-A0A2W2G1E8-F1
#
_entry.id   AF-A0A2W2G1E8-F1
#
_cell.length_a   1.000
_cell.length_b   1.000
_cell.length_c   1.000
_cell.angle_alpha   90.00
_cell.angle_beta   90.00
_cell.angle_gamma   90.00
#
_symmetry.space_group_name_H-M   'P 1'
#
loop_
_entity.id
_entity.type
_entity.pdbx_description
1 polymer ?
#
loop_
_entity_poly.entity_id
_entity_poly.type
_entity_poly.pdbx_seq_one_letter_code
_entity_poly.pdbx_strand_id
1 'polypeptide(L)'
;MEYRAGFPCRWSVTGADGQGWYPAGAVRALDAHLRPYFHGDDVEVVVPAEPLTVSVTRGMEYGTATVQVTPAPGEVQTVELTPERIYDAAARGWYGGDLHVHLNWMGDAPATPDRAAAAQLGEDLHVLNLVAGNVAGERVYDRELLEEWAGRDLPWSDGRHVARVGVEYRNDLLGHVTAFGLAGTPTHFHSGFGLSADAHPDSTPLTELRGLGGITGYGHPFHTDLSDTDPPERTVAAGRNCSAREIVVDAALGLIDGLDVLDEQTAGMNGQPGVTVGHEASVRCRFDTFTTSEASPLIKSLC
;
A
#
# COMPACT_ATOMS: atom_id res chain seq x y z
N MET A 1 12.96 -24.23 11.06
CA MET A 1 13.64 -23.97 9.78
C MET A 1 13.99 -22.51 9.69
N GLU A 2 15.10 -22.18 9.05
CA GLU A 2 15.55 -20.80 8.80
C GLU A 2 15.44 -20.49 7.30
N TYR A 3 15.00 -19.29 6.93
CA TYR A 3 14.81 -18.89 5.53
C TYR A 3 15.69 -17.68 5.20
N ARG A 4 16.52 -17.81 4.17
CA ARG A 4 17.48 -16.79 3.74
C ARG A 4 17.43 -16.59 2.23
N ALA A 5 17.24 -15.36 1.81
CA ALA A 5 17.34 -14.90 0.43
C ALA A 5 18.54 -13.96 0.22
N GLY A 6 19.10 -13.40 1.30
CA GLY A 6 20.17 -12.40 1.27
C GLY A 6 19.67 -10.96 1.17
N PHE A 7 18.35 -10.77 1.22
CA PHE A 7 17.63 -9.51 1.35
C PHE A 7 16.18 -9.81 1.76
N PRO A 8 15.46 -8.87 2.40
CA PRO A 8 14.06 -9.08 2.80
C PRO A 8 13.19 -9.57 1.63
N CYS A 9 12.39 -10.60 1.81
CA CYS A 9 11.50 -11.09 0.75
C CYS A 9 10.12 -11.40 1.33
N ARG A 10 9.15 -11.58 0.44
CA ARG A 10 7.91 -12.29 0.78
C ARG A 10 8.11 -13.78 0.64
N TRP A 11 7.89 -14.49 1.74
CA TRP A 11 7.95 -15.95 1.82
C TRP A 11 6.56 -16.55 1.96
N SER A 12 6.38 -17.73 1.38
CA SER A 12 5.21 -18.58 1.62
C SER A 12 5.69 -19.99 1.92
N VAL A 13 5.26 -20.55 3.05
CA VAL A 13 5.60 -21.90 3.50
C VAL A 13 4.31 -22.66 3.74
N THR A 14 4.05 -23.69 2.93
CA THR A 14 2.79 -24.43 2.96
C THR A 14 2.98 -25.95 3.01
N GLY A 15 2.11 -26.63 3.75
CA GLY A 15 1.97 -28.08 3.69
C GLY A 15 1.18 -28.53 2.46
N ALA A 16 1.11 -29.86 2.23
CA ALA A 16 0.39 -30.44 1.10
C ALA A 16 -1.13 -30.17 1.11
N ASP A 17 -1.70 -29.86 2.27
CA ASP A 17 -3.10 -29.47 2.47
C ASP A 17 -3.35 -27.96 2.29
N GLY A 18 -2.31 -27.18 2.00
CA GLY A 18 -2.38 -25.73 1.90
C GLY A 18 -2.24 -24.99 3.23
N GLN A 19 -2.05 -25.69 4.36
CA GLN A 19 -1.83 -25.05 5.66
C GLN A 19 -0.54 -24.21 5.62
N GLY A 20 -0.67 -22.93 5.96
CA GLY A 20 0.45 -21.99 6.06
C GLY A 20 1.21 -22.06 7.38
N TRP A 21 2.52 -21.89 7.31
CA TRP A 21 3.42 -21.80 8.47
C TRP A 21 4.06 -20.41 8.54
N TYR A 22 4.11 -19.85 9.74
CA TYR A 22 4.47 -18.45 9.98
C TYR A 22 5.49 -18.31 11.11
N PRO A 23 6.33 -17.27 11.10
CA PRO A 23 7.21 -16.95 12.23
C PRO A 23 6.43 -16.79 13.53
N ALA A 24 7.07 -17.04 14.66
CA ALA A 24 6.44 -16.89 15.97
C ALA A 24 5.95 -15.45 16.18
N GLY A 25 4.67 -15.30 16.54
CA GLY A 25 4.05 -13.98 16.76
C GLY A 25 3.67 -13.22 15.49
N ALA A 26 3.94 -13.75 14.29
CA ALA A 26 3.53 -13.13 13.05
C ALA A 26 2.01 -13.20 12.86
N VAL A 27 1.46 -12.17 12.19
CA VAL A 27 0.08 -12.18 11.70
C VAL A 27 -0.04 -13.28 10.65
N ARG A 28 -1.16 -14.02 10.68
CA ARG A 28 -1.47 -15.04 9.67
C ARG A 28 -2.03 -14.38 8.40
N ALA A 29 -1.16 -13.67 7.67
CA ALA A 29 -1.52 -12.93 6.47
C ALA A 29 -1.73 -13.87 5.27
N LEU A 30 -2.76 -13.55 4.47
CA LEU A 30 -3.03 -14.21 3.20
C LEU A 30 -2.98 -13.19 2.07
N ASP A 31 -2.44 -13.56 0.91
CA ASP A 31 -2.49 -12.70 -0.27
C ASP A 31 -3.85 -12.77 -0.98
N ALA A 32 -4.01 -12.03 -2.07
CA ALA A 32 -5.19 -12.03 -2.93
C ALA A 32 -5.62 -13.42 -3.46
N HIS A 33 -4.68 -14.37 -3.52
CA HIS A 33 -4.91 -15.75 -3.94
C HIS A 33 -5.08 -16.71 -2.76
N LEU A 34 -5.31 -16.18 -1.56
CA LEU A 34 -5.42 -16.90 -0.30
C LEU A 34 -4.15 -17.69 0.07
N ARG A 35 -2.98 -17.27 -0.43
CA ARG A 35 -1.71 -17.90 -0.10
C ARG A 35 -1.15 -17.32 1.19
N PRO A 36 -0.80 -18.17 2.17
CA PRO A 36 -0.07 -17.78 3.37
C PRO A 36 1.22 -17.05 3.04
N TYR A 37 1.49 -15.92 3.68
CA TYR A 37 2.77 -15.25 3.51
C TYR A 37 3.25 -14.50 4.74
N PHE A 38 4.55 -14.21 4.76
CA PHE A 38 5.21 -13.30 5.69
C PHE A 38 6.40 -12.61 5.00
N HIS A 39 6.86 -11.49 5.54
CA HIS A 39 8.00 -10.76 5.02
C HIS A 39 9.23 -10.90 5.93
N GLY A 40 10.42 -10.95 5.33
CA GLY A 40 11.70 -10.88 6.04
C GLY A 40 12.85 -11.59 5.34
N ASP A 41 14.01 -11.55 5.97
CA ASP A 41 15.20 -12.35 5.63
C ASP A 41 15.83 -12.85 6.93
N ASP A 42 16.51 -14.00 6.88
CA ASP A 42 17.03 -14.68 8.07
C ASP A 42 15.94 -14.91 9.14
N VAL A 43 14.82 -15.48 8.70
CA VAL A 43 13.63 -15.67 9.53
C VAL A 43 13.51 -17.14 9.96
N GLU A 44 13.18 -17.37 11.22
CA GLU A 44 12.88 -18.71 11.74
C GLU A 44 11.38 -19.02 11.73
N VAL A 45 11.01 -20.20 11.22
CA VAL A 45 9.65 -20.75 11.29
C VAL A 45 9.69 -22.16 11.86
N VAL A 46 8.87 -22.40 12.88
CA VAL A 46 8.60 -23.73 13.41
C VAL A 46 7.63 -24.44 12.47
N VAL A 47 8.03 -25.62 12.00
CA VAL A 47 7.32 -26.38 10.96
C VAL A 47 7.26 -27.87 11.32
N PRO A 48 6.31 -28.64 10.76
CA PRO A 48 6.27 -30.09 10.95
C PRO A 48 7.39 -30.77 10.15
N ALA A 49 7.75 -31.99 10.58
CA ALA A 49 8.65 -32.87 9.84
C ALA A 49 7.93 -33.58 8.69
N GLU A 50 7.33 -32.80 7.80
CA GLU A 50 6.51 -33.24 6.67
C GLU A 50 6.93 -32.51 5.38
N PRO A 51 6.56 -33.00 4.18
CA PRO A 51 6.85 -32.28 2.94
C PRO A 51 6.19 -30.90 2.93
N LEU A 52 7.00 -29.86 2.68
CA LEU A 52 6.57 -28.48 2.57
C LEU A 52 6.97 -27.88 1.23
N THR A 53 6.08 -27.05 0.69
CA THR A 53 6.39 -26.14 -0.41
C THR A 53 6.84 -24.81 0.17
N VAL A 54 8.04 -24.36 -0.21
CA VAL A 54 8.58 -23.06 0.16
C VAL A 54 8.70 -22.24 -1.12
N SER A 55 8.12 -21.05 -1.13
CA SER A 55 8.29 -20.09 -2.22
C SER A 55 8.68 -18.72 -1.70
N VAL A 56 9.43 -17.98 -2.53
CA VAL A 56 9.94 -16.66 -2.22
C VAL A 56 9.78 -15.75 -3.44
N THR A 57 9.38 -14.51 -3.20
CA THR A 57 9.25 -13.45 -4.21
C THR A 57 9.54 -12.07 -3.58
N ARG A 58 9.67 -11.04 -4.42
CA ARG A 58 9.99 -9.67 -4.01
C ARG A 58 9.43 -8.68 -5.04
N GLY A 59 8.24 -8.13 -4.80
CA GLY A 59 7.61 -7.14 -5.66
C GLY A 59 7.43 -7.59 -7.12
N MET A 60 7.20 -6.63 -8.01
CA MET A 60 7.01 -6.88 -9.44
C MET A 60 8.32 -6.98 -10.25
N GLU A 61 9.46 -6.68 -9.63
CA GLU A 61 10.76 -6.68 -10.30
C GLU A 61 11.45 -8.05 -10.25
N TYR A 62 10.92 -8.98 -9.46
CA TYR A 62 11.46 -10.32 -9.26
C TYR A 62 10.42 -11.38 -9.65
N GLY A 63 10.93 -12.54 -10.07
CA GLY A 63 10.12 -13.72 -10.24
C GLY A 63 9.76 -14.39 -8.90
N THR A 64 9.32 -15.64 -8.98
CA THR A 64 9.11 -16.49 -7.81
C THR A 64 10.04 -17.69 -7.90
N ALA A 65 10.82 -17.93 -6.85
CA ALA A 65 11.58 -19.17 -6.69
C ALA A 65 10.83 -20.10 -5.73
N THR A 66 10.83 -21.41 -6.03
CA THR A 66 10.09 -22.42 -5.26
C THR A 66 10.91 -23.68 -5.07
N VAL A 67 10.85 -24.27 -3.88
CA VAL A 67 11.50 -25.54 -3.54
C VAL A 67 10.58 -26.41 -2.68
N GLN A 68 10.73 -27.72 -2.80
CA GLN A 68 10.11 -28.69 -1.90
C GLN A 68 11.15 -29.17 -0.88
N VAL A 69 10.80 -29.15 0.39
CA VAL A 69 11.69 -29.58 1.48
C VAL A 69 10.94 -30.47 2.46
N THR A 70 11.64 -31.45 3.04
CA THR A 70 11.11 -32.28 4.12
C THR A 70 12.09 -32.21 5.29
N PRO A 71 11.86 -31.34 6.28
CA PRO A 71 12.79 -31.18 7.39
C PRO A 71 12.78 -32.40 8.31
N ALA A 72 13.95 -32.71 8.88
CA ALA A 72 14.08 -33.77 9.88
C ALA A 72 13.54 -33.31 11.25
N PRO A 73 12.91 -34.20 12.05
CA PRO A 73 12.42 -33.86 13.38
C PRO A 73 13.56 -33.39 14.31
N GLY A 74 13.36 -32.24 14.96
CA GLY A 74 14.29 -31.71 15.97
C GLY A 74 15.56 -31.04 15.42
N GLU A 75 15.68 -30.92 14.10
CA GLU A 75 16.81 -30.24 13.46
C GLU A 75 16.40 -28.86 12.92
N VAL A 76 17.35 -27.92 12.95
CA VAL A 76 17.23 -26.64 12.24
C VAL A 76 17.83 -26.83 10.85
N GLN A 77 16.96 -26.82 9.84
CA GLN A 77 17.37 -26.77 8.44
C GLN A 77 17.24 -25.34 7.91
N THR A 78 18.28 -24.86 7.23
CA THR A 78 18.27 -23.58 6.52
C THR A 78 17.85 -23.80 5.06
N VAL A 79 16.93 -22.97 4.58
CA VAL A 79 16.53 -22.88 3.18
C VAL A 79 17.10 -21.58 2.62
N GLU A 80 18.14 -21.72 1.79
CA GLU A 80 18.71 -20.61 1.02
C GLU A 80 18.04 -20.57 -0.35
N LEU A 81 17.20 -19.56 -0.57
CA LEU A 81 16.41 -19.41 -1.79
C LEU A 81 16.24 -17.93 -2.10
N THR A 82 16.74 -17.50 -3.26
CA THR A 82 16.71 -16.10 -3.69
C THR A 82 15.91 -16.00 -4.99
N PRO A 83 14.87 -15.14 -5.07
CA PRO A 83 14.12 -14.97 -6.32
C PRO A 83 14.99 -14.27 -7.37
N GLU A 84 14.86 -14.68 -8.63
CA GLU A 84 15.57 -14.03 -9.75
C GLU A 84 14.98 -12.64 -10.02
N ARG A 85 15.84 -11.64 -10.19
CA ARG A 85 15.42 -10.32 -10.65
C ARG A 85 15.17 -10.35 -12.15
N ILE A 86 13.93 -10.11 -12.55
CA ILE A 86 13.48 -10.15 -13.96
C ILE A 86 13.45 -8.77 -14.62
N TYR A 87 13.40 -7.70 -13.84
CA TYR A 87 13.42 -6.33 -14.33
C TYR A 87 14.11 -5.40 -13.35
N ASP A 88 14.78 -4.36 -13.87
CA ASP A 88 15.39 -3.30 -13.08
C ASP A 88 14.74 -1.96 -13.42
N ALA A 89 13.71 -1.60 -12.67
CA ALA A 89 12.96 -0.36 -12.89
C ALA A 89 13.82 0.86 -12.52
N ALA A 90 14.48 0.79 -11.36
CA ALA A 90 15.28 1.89 -10.82
C ALA A 90 16.45 2.27 -11.73
N ALA A 91 17.16 1.29 -12.31
CA ALA A 91 18.23 1.57 -13.29
C ALA A 91 17.71 2.24 -14.58
N ARG A 92 16.39 2.25 -14.79
CA ARG A 92 15.70 2.92 -15.90
C ARG A 92 14.96 4.19 -15.48
N GLY A 93 15.15 4.64 -14.23
CA GLY A 93 14.51 5.84 -13.69
C GLY A 93 13.05 5.67 -13.28
N TRP A 94 12.59 4.43 -13.10
CA TRP A 94 11.24 4.11 -12.61
C TRP A 94 11.33 3.55 -11.20
N TYR A 95 10.43 3.99 -10.32
CA TYR A 95 10.45 3.58 -8.92
C TYR A 95 9.07 3.01 -8.56
N GLY A 96 9.06 1.78 -8.06
CA GLY A 96 7.84 1.16 -7.55
C GLY A 96 7.47 1.75 -6.20
N GLY A 97 6.19 2.03 -5.98
CA GLY A 97 5.72 2.47 -4.67
C GLY A 97 4.27 2.10 -4.43
N ASP A 98 3.87 2.27 -3.17
CA ASP A 98 2.47 2.22 -2.77
C ASP A 98 2.16 3.52 -2.03
N LEU A 99 1.30 4.33 -2.65
CA LEU A 99 0.96 5.67 -2.17
C LEU A 99 -0.32 5.71 -1.35
N HIS A 100 -0.97 4.56 -1.12
CA HIS A 100 -2.26 4.48 -0.46
C HIS A 100 -2.32 3.26 0.48
N VAL A 101 -1.43 3.24 1.49
CA VAL A 101 -1.40 2.15 2.48
C VAL A 101 -1.98 2.59 3.80
N HIS A 102 -3.05 1.94 4.23
CA HIS A 102 -3.53 2.11 5.59
C HIS A 102 -2.83 1.15 6.56
N LEU A 103 -2.42 1.66 7.72
CA LEU A 103 -1.82 0.84 8.77
C LEU A 103 -2.88 0.21 9.69
N ASN A 104 -3.76 1.02 10.28
CA ASN A 104 -4.73 0.57 11.30
C ASN A 104 -6.20 0.80 10.92
N TRP A 105 -6.48 0.97 9.63
CA TRP A 105 -7.80 1.24 9.07
C TRP A 105 -8.76 0.04 9.14
N MET A 106 -8.26 -1.15 8.79
CA MET A 106 -9.02 -2.41 8.72
C MET A 106 -8.13 -3.57 9.19
N GLY A 107 -8.67 -4.46 10.02
CA GLY A 107 -7.94 -5.65 10.49
C GLY A 107 -8.32 -6.07 11.91
N ASP A 108 -8.12 -7.34 12.22
CA ASP A 108 -8.47 -7.92 13.53
C ASP A 108 -7.43 -7.59 14.63
N ALA A 109 -6.31 -6.96 14.26
CA ALA A 109 -5.25 -6.55 15.17
C ALA A 109 -4.56 -5.27 14.67
N PRO A 110 -4.09 -4.39 15.59
CA PRO A 110 -3.28 -3.23 15.21
C PRO A 110 -2.02 -3.66 14.46
N ALA A 111 -1.73 -3.02 13.32
CA ALA A 111 -0.48 -3.17 12.61
C ALA A 111 0.56 -2.19 13.20
N THR A 112 1.76 -2.71 13.46
CA THR A 112 2.89 -1.89 13.91
C THR A 112 3.64 -1.31 12.72
N PRO A 113 4.35 -0.17 12.88
CA PRO A 113 5.21 0.36 11.84
C PRO A 113 6.26 -0.65 11.32
N ASP A 114 6.76 -1.55 12.18
CA ASP A 114 7.68 -2.62 11.78
C ASP A 114 7.07 -3.57 10.73
N ARG A 115 5.75 -3.79 10.77
CA ARG A 115 5.07 -4.60 9.76
C ARG A 115 5.03 -3.89 8.41
N ALA A 116 4.77 -2.58 8.40
CA ALA A 116 4.83 -1.78 7.18
C ALA A 116 6.26 -1.73 6.61
N ALA A 117 7.26 -1.59 7.49
CA ALA A 117 8.67 -1.67 7.10
C ALA A 117 9.01 -3.02 6.46
N ALA A 118 8.60 -4.13 7.10
CA ALA A 118 8.83 -5.47 6.57
C ALA A 118 8.16 -5.67 5.21
N ALA A 119 6.93 -5.19 5.02
CA ALA A 119 6.23 -5.27 3.74
C ALA A 119 6.92 -4.43 2.66
N GLN A 120 7.22 -3.15 2.92
CA GLN A 120 7.91 -2.27 1.97
C GLN A 120 9.26 -2.86 1.54
N LEU A 121 10.08 -3.26 2.52
CA LEU A 121 11.40 -3.79 2.25
C LEU A 121 11.33 -5.18 1.61
N GLY A 122 10.34 -6.00 1.96
CA GLY A 122 10.12 -7.34 1.41
C GLY A 122 9.62 -7.34 -0.03
N GLU A 123 8.88 -6.29 -0.43
CA GLU A 123 8.38 -6.10 -1.79
C GLU A 123 9.25 -5.16 -2.65
N ASP A 124 10.35 -4.61 -2.11
CA ASP A 124 11.22 -3.63 -2.81
C ASP A 124 10.48 -2.35 -3.25
N LEU A 125 9.51 -1.91 -2.45
CA LEU A 125 8.80 -0.66 -2.73
C LEU A 125 9.70 0.53 -2.35
N HIS A 126 10.15 1.26 -3.37
CA HIS A 126 11.02 2.42 -3.23
C HIS A 126 10.31 3.57 -2.52
N VAL A 127 8.99 3.66 -2.63
CA VAL A 127 8.18 4.68 -1.95
C VAL A 127 7.01 4.02 -1.24
N LEU A 128 6.81 4.36 0.03
CA LEU A 128 5.64 3.97 0.83
C LEU A 128 5.00 5.21 1.43
N ASN A 129 3.68 5.35 1.24
CA ASN A 129 2.85 6.33 1.92
C ASN A 129 1.89 5.63 2.88
N LEU A 130 2.14 5.76 4.19
CA LEU A 130 1.17 5.37 5.20
C LEU A 130 0.14 6.47 5.36
N VAL A 131 -1.12 6.21 5.03
CA VAL A 131 -2.16 7.23 5.06
C VAL A 131 -2.94 7.22 6.37
N ALA A 132 -2.87 8.33 7.10
CA ALA A 132 -3.82 8.61 8.17
C ALA A 132 -5.17 8.97 7.55
N GLY A 133 -6.25 8.37 8.02
CA GLY A 133 -7.55 8.55 7.38
C GLY A 133 -8.71 8.01 8.20
N ASN A 134 -9.92 8.35 7.79
CA ASN A 134 -11.15 7.95 8.46
C ASN A 134 -11.90 6.87 7.65
N VAL A 135 -12.76 6.06 8.29
CA VAL A 135 -13.54 4.99 7.61
C VAL A 135 -14.99 5.43 7.41
N ALA A 136 -15.66 5.71 8.53
CA ALA A 136 -17.04 6.15 8.62
C ALA A 136 -17.18 7.01 9.88
N GLY A 137 -17.29 8.33 9.70
CA GLY A 137 -17.36 9.30 10.80
C GLY A 137 -16.08 10.07 11.05
N GLU A 138 -16.04 10.80 12.17
CA GLU A 138 -15.00 11.78 12.51
C GLU A 138 -13.71 11.16 13.03
N ARG A 139 -13.69 9.85 13.34
CA ARG A 139 -12.49 9.17 13.84
C ARG A 139 -11.46 9.02 12.73
N VAL A 140 -10.28 9.57 12.95
CA VAL A 140 -9.11 9.47 12.06
C VAL A 140 -8.14 8.46 12.65
N TYR A 141 -7.85 7.41 11.91
CA TYR A 141 -6.86 6.39 12.25
C TYR A 141 -5.47 6.90 11.90
N ASP A 142 -4.47 6.47 12.68
CA ASP A 142 -3.05 6.81 12.49
C ASP A 142 -2.75 8.33 12.52
N ARG A 143 -3.64 9.12 13.11
CA ARG A 143 -3.46 10.57 13.29
C ARG A 143 -2.22 10.88 14.12
N GLU A 144 -2.00 10.16 15.22
CA GLU A 144 -0.85 10.36 16.09
C GLU A 144 0.46 10.08 15.34
N LEU A 145 0.46 9.08 14.44
CA LEU A 145 1.60 8.77 13.58
C LEU A 145 1.87 9.92 12.59
N LEU A 146 0.83 10.51 12.00
CA LEU A 146 0.94 11.70 11.15
C LEU A 146 1.46 12.91 11.93
N GLU A 147 0.87 13.21 13.08
CA GLU A 147 1.28 14.35 13.93
C GLU A 147 2.72 14.23 14.39
N GLU A 148 3.18 13.00 14.66
CA GLU A 148 4.57 12.74 14.95
C GLU A 148 5.43 12.92 13.70
N TRP A 149 5.15 12.24 12.58
CA TRP A 149 6.11 12.08 11.48
C TRP A 149 5.93 13.00 10.28
N ALA A 150 4.93 13.87 10.23
CA ALA A 150 4.73 14.79 9.10
C ALA A 150 6.01 15.61 8.79
N GLY A 151 6.33 15.75 7.52
CA GLY A 151 7.57 16.40 7.05
C GLY A 151 8.84 15.57 7.20
N ARG A 152 8.76 14.32 7.68
CA ARG A 152 9.92 13.47 7.97
C ARG A 152 9.78 12.08 7.35
N ASP A 153 10.92 11.50 7.01
CA ASP A 153 11.02 10.09 6.63
C ASP A 153 10.85 9.21 7.88
N LEU A 154 10.11 8.11 7.76
CA LEU A 154 9.94 7.11 8.82
C LEU A 154 11.26 6.35 9.07
N PRO A 155 11.45 5.77 10.28
CA PRO A 155 12.76 5.27 10.75
C PRO A 155 13.48 4.24 9.86
N TRP A 156 12.76 3.49 9.03
CA TRP A 156 13.34 2.47 8.15
C TRP A 156 13.66 2.98 6.73
N SER A 157 13.43 4.26 6.47
CA SER A 157 13.84 4.87 5.20
C SER A 157 15.36 4.89 5.06
N ASP A 158 15.85 4.73 3.84
CA ASP A 158 17.27 4.72 3.51
C ASP A 158 17.52 5.41 2.15
N GLY A 159 18.73 5.28 1.60
CA GLY A 159 19.08 5.89 0.31
C GLY A 159 18.34 5.31 -0.91
N ARG A 160 17.56 4.24 -0.74
CA ARG A 160 16.79 3.55 -1.79
C ARG A 160 15.28 3.53 -1.52
N HIS A 161 14.87 3.55 -0.26
CA HIS A 161 13.49 3.42 0.16
C HIS A 161 13.07 4.64 0.98
N VAL A 162 11.98 5.28 0.59
CA VAL A 162 11.38 6.40 1.31
C VAL A 162 10.04 5.95 1.85
N ALA A 163 9.85 6.09 3.15
CA ALA A 163 8.57 5.84 3.82
C ALA A 163 8.12 7.12 4.51
N ARG A 164 6.90 7.58 4.24
CA ARG A 164 6.33 8.76 4.88
C ARG A 164 4.90 8.52 5.30
N VAL A 165 4.43 9.40 6.18
CA VAL A 165 3.03 9.45 6.56
C VAL A 165 2.36 10.55 5.76
N GLY A 166 1.25 10.19 5.12
CA GLY A 166 0.38 11.07 4.37
C GLY A 166 -1.03 11.01 4.92
N VAL A 167 -1.99 11.37 4.07
CA VAL A 167 -3.41 11.33 4.42
C VAL A 167 -4.24 10.68 3.35
N GLU A 168 -5.36 10.12 3.76
CA GLU A 168 -6.54 9.91 2.93
C GLU A 168 -7.71 10.60 3.62
N TYR A 169 -8.32 11.57 2.95
CA TYR A 169 -9.56 12.20 3.38
C TYR A 169 -10.71 11.66 2.57
N ARG A 170 -11.74 11.20 3.27
CA ARG A 170 -12.91 10.61 2.63
C ARG A 170 -14.08 11.58 2.58
N ASN A 171 -14.68 11.70 1.41
CA ASN A 171 -15.98 12.33 1.19
C ASN A 171 -16.87 11.37 0.38
N ASP A 172 -17.98 10.91 0.99
CA ASP A 172 -18.91 9.93 0.39
C ASP A 172 -19.78 10.50 -0.75
N LEU A 173 -19.56 11.76 -1.14
CA LEU A 173 -20.20 12.44 -2.26
C LEU A 173 -19.20 12.87 -3.34
N LEU A 174 -18.06 13.44 -2.95
CA LEU A 174 -17.11 14.10 -3.86
C LEU A 174 -15.89 13.24 -4.22
N GLY A 175 -15.60 12.24 -3.38
CA GLY A 175 -14.53 11.28 -3.57
C GLY A 175 -13.54 11.28 -2.41
N HIS A 176 -12.56 10.40 -2.50
CA HIS A 176 -11.50 10.32 -1.49
C HIS A 176 -10.23 10.93 -2.07
N VAL A 177 -9.60 11.81 -1.30
CA VAL A 177 -8.36 12.47 -1.72
C VAL A 177 -7.19 11.98 -0.88
N THR A 178 -6.07 11.72 -1.52
CA THR A 178 -4.83 11.27 -0.88
C THR A 178 -3.75 12.33 -1.01
N ALA A 179 -2.81 12.34 -0.07
CA ALA A 179 -1.58 13.10 -0.23
C ALA A 179 -0.35 12.36 0.29
N PHE A 180 0.76 12.50 -0.43
CA PHE A 180 2.09 12.03 -0.06
C PHE A 180 3.08 13.20 0.04
N GLY A 181 4.07 13.09 0.92
CA GLY A 181 5.19 14.03 0.96
C GLY A 181 4.91 15.37 1.63
N LEU A 182 3.88 15.43 2.49
CA LEU A 182 3.54 16.63 3.26
C LEU A 182 4.73 17.12 4.10
N ALA A 183 5.00 18.43 4.05
CA ALA A 183 6.08 19.08 4.82
C ALA A 183 5.73 19.34 6.28
N GLY A 184 4.47 19.13 6.68
CA GLY A 184 3.98 19.34 8.03
C GLY A 184 2.55 18.82 8.20
N THR A 185 2.05 18.90 9.43
CA THR A 185 0.72 18.39 9.77
C THR A 185 -0.37 19.31 9.21
N PRO A 186 -1.36 18.77 8.47
CA PRO A 186 -2.52 19.53 8.03
C PRO A 186 -3.42 19.90 9.22
N THR A 187 -4.21 20.97 9.05
CA THR A 187 -5.19 21.44 10.02
C THR A 187 -6.53 20.73 9.87
N HIS A 188 -6.85 20.24 8.66
CA HIS A 188 -7.97 19.34 8.42
C HIS A 188 -7.52 17.87 8.50
N PHE A 189 -8.44 16.98 8.84
CA PHE A 189 -8.17 15.53 8.87
C PHE A 189 -9.25 14.70 8.15
N HIS A 190 -10.20 15.36 7.50
CA HIS A 190 -11.28 14.74 6.74
C HIS A 190 -11.87 15.78 5.77
N SER A 191 -12.39 15.32 4.63
CA SER A 191 -13.05 16.15 3.60
C SER A 191 -14.58 15.98 3.60
N GLY A 192 -15.08 14.92 4.24
CA GLY A 192 -16.46 14.72 4.65
C GLY A 192 -16.55 14.27 6.11
N PHE A 193 -17.73 13.86 6.57
CA PHE A 193 -18.04 13.42 7.94
C PHE A 193 -18.05 14.54 9.01
N GLY A 194 -19.07 14.53 9.87
CA GLY A 194 -19.36 15.58 10.86
C GLY A 194 -20.77 16.18 10.69
N LEU A 195 -20.90 17.51 10.79
CA LEU A 195 -22.21 18.21 10.69
C LEU A 195 -22.87 18.19 9.29
N SER A 196 -22.12 17.85 8.22
CA SER A 196 -22.67 17.40 6.93
C SER A 196 -21.60 16.67 6.10
N ALA A 197 -22.00 15.75 5.21
CA ALA A 197 -21.10 14.95 4.38
C ALA A 197 -20.46 15.74 3.21
N ASP A 198 -20.90 16.97 3.00
CA ASP A 198 -20.64 17.86 1.86
C ASP A 198 -20.27 19.30 2.29
N ALA A 199 -19.87 19.49 3.55
CA ALA A 199 -19.68 20.83 4.11
C ALA A 199 -18.69 21.69 3.31
N HIS A 200 -17.72 21.05 2.65
CA HIS A 200 -16.72 21.68 1.80
C HIS A 200 -16.45 20.86 0.53
N PRO A 201 -16.15 21.51 -0.61
CA PRO A 201 -15.60 20.82 -1.78
C PRO A 201 -14.21 20.25 -1.46
N ASP A 202 -13.79 19.19 -2.15
CA ASP A 202 -12.47 18.56 -1.97
C ASP A 202 -11.33 19.55 -2.29
N SER A 203 -11.60 20.54 -3.13
CA SER A 203 -10.68 21.66 -3.39
C SER A 203 -10.20 22.39 -2.12
N THR A 204 -10.99 22.39 -1.03
CA THR A 204 -10.60 23.04 0.24
C THR A 204 -9.44 22.32 0.91
N PRO A 205 -9.57 21.04 1.31
CA PRO A 205 -8.44 20.30 1.86
C PRO A 205 -7.30 20.12 0.84
N LEU A 206 -7.59 19.93 -0.45
CA LEU A 206 -6.54 19.83 -1.47
C LEU A 206 -5.66 21.08 -1.55
N THR A 207 -6.25 22.28 -1.42
CA THR A 207 -5.48 23.53 -1.39
C THR A 207 -4.50 23.57 -0.22
N GLU A 208 -4.93 23.11 0.96
CA GLU A 208 -4.05 23.01 2.13
C GLU A 208 -2.94 21.99 1.92
N LEU A 209 -3.29 20.77 1.47
CA LEU A 209 -2.32 19.70 1.24
C LEU A 209 -1.25 20.11 0.21
N ARG A 210 -1.66 20.79 -0.86
CA ARG A 210 -0.75 21.41 -1.84
C ARG A 210 0.11 22.51 -1.23
N GLY A 211 -0.46 23.35 -0.36
CA GLY A 211 0.27 24.36 0.41
C GLY A 211 1.36 23.77 1.31
N LEU A 212 1.18 22.53 1.76
CA LEU A 212 2.17 21.73 2.50
C LEU A 212 3.14 20.96 1.59
N GLY A 213 3.11 21.18 0.27
CA GLY A 213 3.98 20.53 -0.71
C GLY A 213 3.57 19.10 -1.06
N GLY A 214 2.35 18.68 -0.70
CA GLY A 214 1.84 17.34 -0.98
C GLY A 214 1.68 17.06 -2.47
N ILE A 215 2.05 15.85 -2.87
CA ILE A 215 1.60 15.22 -4.12
C ILE A 215 0.21 14.68 -3.83
N THR A 216 -0.79 15.16 -4.55
CA THR A 216 -2.20 14.91 -4.24
C THR A 216 -2.88 14.11 -5.35
N GLY A 217 -3.92 13.36 -4.99
CA GLY A 217 -4.69 12.61 -5.97
C GLY A 217 -6.01 12.12 -5.43
N TYR A 218 -6.77 11.47 -6.29
CA TYR A 218 -8.02 10.81 -5.91
C TYR A 218 -7.77 9.31 -5.69
N GLY A 219 -8.17 8.82 -4.52
CA GLY A 219 -8.06 7.43 -4.10
C GLY A 219 -9.25 6.59 -4.56
N HIS A 220 -8.95 5.43 -5.15
CA HIS A 220 -9.89 4.37 -5.56
C HIS A 220 -11.33 4.84 -5.91
N PRO A 221 -11.50 5.69 -6.94
CA PRO A 221 -12.77 6.37 -7.26
C PRO A 221 -13.82 5.46 -7.90
N PHE A 222 -13.44 4.23 -8.27
CA PHE A 222 -14.29 3.28 -8.95
C PHE A 222 -14.44 2.03 -8.08
N HIS A 223 -15.68 1.63 -7.81
CA HIS A 223 -16.00 0.44 -7.02
C HIS A 223 -16.81 -0.58 -7.83
N THR A 224 -16.72 -0.47 -9.15
CA THR A 224 -17.40 -1.34 -10.09
C THR A 224 -16.54 -1.50 -11.34
N ASP A 225 -16.59 -2.69 -11.94
CA ASP A 225 -15.96 -2.93 -13.23
C ASP A 225 -16.62 -2.08 -14.31
N LEU A 226 -15.82 -1.24 -14.97
CA LEU A 226 -16.24 -0.38 -16.06
C LEU A 226 -15.64 -0.86 -17.38
N SER A 227 -16.45 -0.83 -18.42
CA SER A 227 -16.09 -1.07 -19.82
C SER A 227 -16.31 0.19 -20.63
N ASP A 228 -15.62 0.29 -21.77
CA ASP A 228 -15.76 1.41 -22.72
C ASP A 228 -17.19 1.57 -23.27
N THR A 229 -18.04 0.56 -23.11
CA THR A 229 -19.44 0.57 -23.56
C THR A 229 -20.43 0.92 -22.46
N ASP A 230 -19.97 1.05 -21.21
CA ASP A 230 -20.86 1.39 -20.11
C ASP A 230 -21.32 2.85 -20.20
N PRO A 231 -22.61 3.10 -19.88
CA PRO A 231 -23.12 4.45 -19.84
C PRO A 231 -22.49 5.19 -18.64
N PRO A 232 -22.21 6.51 -18.74
CA PRO A 232 -21.58 7.29 -17.66
C PRO A 232 -22.30 7.18 -16.31
N GLU A 233 -23.62 6.99 -16.31
CA GLU A 233 -24.41 6.82 -15.10
C GLU A 233 -23.99 5.60 -14.28
N ARG A 234 -23.39 4.58 -14.92
CA ARG A 234 -22.90 3.37 -14.23
C ARG A 234 -21.76 3.68 -13.26
N THR A 235 -20.94 4.68 -13.56
CA THR A 235 -19.79 5.06 -12.69
C THR A 235 -20.26 5.71 -11.39
N VAL A 236 -21.46 6.27 -11.35
CA VAL A 236 -22.03 6.99 -10.20
C VAL A 236 -23.24 6.27 -9.57
N ALA A 237 -23.65 5.11 -10.09
CA ALA A 237 -24.85 4.39 -9.65
C ALA A 237 -24.63 3.37 -8.52
N ALA A 238 -23.39 3.08 -8.12
CA ALA A 238 -23.07 2.07 -7.13
C ALA A 238 -22.89 2.64 -5.71
N GLY A 239 -23.62 2.08 -4.74
CA GLY A 239 -23.30 2.11 -3.30
C GLY A 239 -22.89 3.45 -2.67
N ARG A 240 -21.93 3.38 -1.74
CA ARG A 240 -21.29 4.52 -1.09
C ARG A 240 -20.48 5.26 -2.17
N ASN A 241 -20.84 6.51 -2.45
CA ASN A 241 -20.45 7.18 -3.69
C ASN A 241 -19.14 7.95 -3.54
N CYS A 242 -18.02 7.23 -3.52
CA CYS A 242 -16.67 7.79 -3.53
C CYS A 242 -16.19 8.27 -4.92
N SER A 243 -17.11 8.40 -5.90
CA SER A 243 -16.70 8.79 -7.25
C SER A 243 -16.01 10.14 -7.18
N ALA A 244 -14.84 10.27 -7.81
CA ALA A 244 -14.05 11.49 -7.83
C ALA A 244 -14.78 12.58 -8.66
N ARG A 245 -15.90 13.10 -8.16
CA ARG A 245 -16.84 13.94 -8.92
C ARG A 245 -16.23 15.29 -9.27
N GLU A 246 -15.32 15.79 -8.45
CA GLU A 246 -14.65 17.06 -8.66
C GLU A 246 -13.33 16.91 -9.44
N ILE A 247 -12.93 15.69 -9.84
CA ILE A 247 -11.63 15.42 -10.48
C ILE A 247 -11.30 16.33 -11.65
N VAL A 248 -12.28 16.63 -12.51
CA VAL A 248 -12.08 17.50 -13.68
C VAL A 248 -11.84 18.95 -13.25
N VAL A 249 -12.57 19.41 -12.23
CA VAL A 249 -12.44 20.78 -11.69
C VAL A 249 -11.12 20.91 -10.95
N ASP A 250 -10.78 19.95 -10.08
CA ASP A 250 -9.53 19.96 -9.32
C ASP A 250 -8.30 19.82 -10.21
N ALA A 251 -8.37 19.01 -11.27
CA ALA A 251 -7.32 18.97 -12.29
C ALA A 251 -7.16 20.33 -13.00
N ALA A 252 -8.26 20.99 -13.37
CA ALA A 252 -8.23 22.30 -13.99
C ALA A 252 -7.68 23.40 -13.07
N LEU A 253 -7.90 23.27 -11.76
CA LEU A 253 -7.33 24.14 -10.73
C LEU A 253 -5.87 23.79 -10.38
N GLY A 254 -5.35 22.68 -10.91
CA GLY A 254 -4.00 22.20 -10.59
C GLY A 254 -3.89 21.75 -9.13
N LEU A 255 -4.94 21.15 -8.57
CA LEU A 255 -5.02 20.68 -7.19
C LEU A 255 -4.72 19.20 -7.03
N ILE A 256 -4.65 18.43 -8.12
CA ILE A 256 -4.33 17.00 -8.12
C ILE A 256 -3.24 16.68 -9.15
N ASP A 257 -2.44 15.67 -8.85
CA ASP A 257 -1.34 15.16 -9.66
C ASP A 257 -1.61 13.74 -10.21
N GLY A 258 -2.58 13.01 -9.65
CA GLY A 258 -2.87 11.63 -10.04
C GLY A 258 -4.23 11.08 -9.61
N LEU A 259 -4.48 9.85 -10.04
CA LEU A 259 -5.68 9.07 -9.77
C LEU A 259 -5.31 7.59 -9.62
N ASP A 260 -5.88 6.92 -8.63
CA ASP A 260 -5.86 5.46 -8.55
C ASP A 260 -6.70 4.87 -9.68
N VAL A 261 -6.06 4.18 -10.61
CA VAL A 261 -6.71 3.49 -11.74
C VAL A 261 -6.82 1.99 -11.54
N LEU A 262 -6.06 1.45 -10.58
CA LEU A 262 -6.09 0.07 -10.15
C LEU A 262 -6.13 0.08 -8.62
N ASP A 263 -7.14 -0.57 -8.06
CA ASP A 263 -7.32 -0.69 -6.63
C ASP A 263 -7.85 -2.08 -6.25
N GLU A 264 -7.89 -2.36 -4.95
CA GLU A 264 -8.38 -3.62 -4.41
C GLU A 264 -9.86 -3.90 -4.74
N GLN A 265 -10.67 -2.84 -4.92
CA GLN A 265 -12.12 -2.93 -5.09
C GLN A 265 -12.49 -3.24 -6.55
N THR A 266 -11.65 -2.80 -7.49
CA THR A 266 -11.72 -3.08 -8.94
C THR A 266 -11.05 -4.41 -9.32
N ALA A 267 -10.20 -4.99 -8.46
CA ALA A 267 -9.58 -6.29 -8.67
C ALA A 267 -10.47 -7.51 -8.27
N GLY A 268 -11.74 -7.29 -7.90
CA GLY A 268 -12.69 -8.36 -7.56
C GLY A 268 -12.47 -9.04 -6.21
N MET A 269 -11.71 -8.42 -5.30
CA MET A 269 -11.33 -9.00 -4.00
C MET A 269 -12.37 -8.72 -2.90
N ASN A 270 -13.61 -9.17 -3.09
CA ASN A 270 -14.60 -9.16 -2.01
C ASN A 270 -14.25 -10.22 -0.95
N GLY A 271 -13.63 -9.79 0.15
CA GLY A 271 -13.21 -10.64 1.27
C GLY A 271 -14.38 -11.35 1.98
N GLN A 272 -14.13 -12.59 2.39
CA GLN A 272 -14.93 -13.31 3.39
C GLN A 272 -14.70 -12.68 4.78
N PRO A 273 -15.73 -12.53 5.63
CA PRO A 273 -15.55 -11.98 6.97
C PRO A 273 -14.63 -12.85 7.84
N GLY A 274 -13.64 -12.23 8.50
CA GLY A 274 -12.74 -12.88 9.47
C GLY A 274 -11.36 -13.29 8.95
N VAL A 275 -10.92 -12.74 7.82
CA VAL A 275 -9.60 -13.02 7.22
C VAL A 275 -8.87 -11.70 6.96
N THR A 276 -7.67 -11.55 7.51
CA THR A 276 -6.76 -10.45 7.14
C THR A 276 -6.11 -10.79 5.80
N VAL A 277 -6.70 -10.27 4.71
CA VAL A 277 -6.03 -10.25 3.41
C VAL A 277 -4.98 -9.13 3.45
N GLY A 278 -3.77 -9.42 2.98
CA GLY A 278 -2.76 -8.42 2.72
C GLY A 278 -3.11 -7.67 1.45
N HIS A 279 -3.29 -6.37 1.54
CA HIS A 279 -3.71 -5.54 0.41
C HIS A 279 -2.45 -4.89 -0.18
N GLU A 280 -2.16 -5.15 -1.45
CA GLU A 280 -0.98 -4.64 -2.14
C GLU A 280 -1.40 -4.20 -3.55
N ALA A 281 -1.45 -2.89 -3.78
CA ALA A 281 -1.59 -2.30 -5.11
C ALA A 281 -0.31 -1.49 -5.39
N SER A 282 0.58 -2.05 -6.21
CA SER A 282 1.83 -1.37 -6.56
C SER A 282 1.61 -0.45 -7.76
N VAL A 283 1.88 0.85 -7.58
CA VAL A 283 1.82 1.87 -8.63
C VAL A 283 3.25 2.25 -9.01
N ARG A 284 3.53 2.39 -10.32
CA ARG A 284 4.86 2.77 -10.82
C ARG A 284 4.86 4.24 -11.18
N CYS A 285 5.67 5.03 -10.46
CA CYS A 285 5.80 6.45 -10.72
C CYS A 285 7.18 6.77 -11.33
N ARG A 286 7.22 7.68 -12.30
CA ARG A 286 8.46 8.29 -12.77
C ARG A 286 8.71 9.58 -11.99
N PHE A 287 9.76 9.58 -11.19
CA PHE A 287 10.25 10.79 -10.52
C PHE A 287 11.46 11.31 -11.29
N ASP A 288 11.35 12.49 -11.91
CA ASP A 288 12.51 13.17 -12.50
C ASP A 288 13.35 13.76 -11.33
N THR A 289 14.43 13.06 -10.96
CA THR A 289 15.56 13.46 -10.08
C THR A 289 15.27 14.41 -8.91
N PHE A 290 15.43 13.92 -7.67
CA PHE A 290 15.59 14.75 -6.48
C PHE A 290 16.90 15.56 -6.55
N THR A 291 16.86 16.77 -7.11
CA THR A 291 17.87 17.80 -6.84
C THR A 291 17.30 18.78 -5.83
N THR A 292 17.95 18.89 -4.68
CA THR A 292 17.64 19.84 -3.61
C THR A 292 17.99 21.27 -4.02
N SER A 293 17.27 21.83 -4.99
CA SER A 293 17.06 23.27 -5.17
C SER A 293 16.23 23.52 -6.43
N GLU A 294 15.17 24.30 -6.25
CA GLU A 294 14.36 24.99 -7.26
C GLU A 294 13.15 24.24 -7.88
N ALA A 295 12.04 24.99 -7.85
CA ALA A 295 10.67 24.78 -8.31
C ALA A 295 10.40 23.75 -9.43
N SER A 296 9.47 22.85 -9.10
CA SER A 296 8.39 22.26 -9.92
C SER A 296 8.71 21.86 -11.37
N PRO A 297 9.03 20.57 -11.59
CA PRO A 297 8.61 19.83 -12.76
C PRO A 297 7.29 19.11 -12.49
N LEU A 298 6.33 19.21 -13.41
CA LEU A 298 5.12 18.38 -13.44
C LEU A 298 5.51 16.90 -13.31
N ILE A 299 5.08 16.26 -12.22
CA ILE A 299 5.11 14.81 -12.09
C ILE A 299 4.08 14.26 -13.06
N LYS A 300 4.55 13.68 -14.17
CA LYS A 300 3.69 12.84 -15.00
C LYS A 300 3.60 11.48 -14.34
N SER A 301 2.64 11.33 -13.43
CA SER A 301 2.19 10.01 -13.01
C SER A 301 1.45 9.38 -14.20
N LEU A 302 2.11 8.50 -14.94
CA LEU A 302 1.37 7.50 -15.70
C LEU A 302 1.26 6.30 -14.77
N CYS A 303 0.11 6.18 -14.12
CA CYS A 303 -0.37 4.95 -13.52
C CYS A 303 -0.84 4.00 -14.62
#